data_AF-A0A8T3VP17-F1
#
_entry.id   AF-A0A8T3VP17-F1
#
_cell.length_a   1.000
_cell.length_b   1.000
_cell.length_c   1.000
_cell.angle_alpha   90.00
_cell.angle_beta   90.00
_cell.angle_gamma   90.00
#
_symmetry.space_group_name_H-M   'P 1'
#
loop_
_entity.id
_entity.type
_entity.pdbx_description
1 polymer ?
#
loop_
_entity_poly.entity_id
_entity_poly.type
_entity_poly.pdbx_seq_one_letter_code
_entity_poly.pdbx_strand_id
1 'polypeptide(L)'
;MYIHDNPKCSQENLVTMFCQSKGNVAKIIKKFEDDGYIKREINPQNRRKYMLTTTDKANDLVPKFRQISKDWEREVGLTDEDHELKKRLREIAINGMNLTKEGV
;
A
#
# COMPACT_ATOMS: atom_id res chain seq x y z
N MET A 1 -4.89 -4.20 -0.14
CA MET A 1 -3.41 -4.30 -0.19
C MET A 1 -2.94 -3.27 -1.18
N TYR A 2 -2.04 -2.36 -0.81
CA TYR A 2 -1.76 -1.17 -1.65
C TYR A 2 -1.42 -1.50 -3.12
N ILE A 3 -0.59 -2.52 -3.37
CA ILE A 3 -0.23 -2.94 -4.74
C ILE A 3 -1.45 -3.46 -5.51
N HIS A 4 -2.30 -4.28 -4.87
CA HIS A 4 -3.56 -4.76 -5.46
C HIS A 4 -4.50 -3.61 -5.82
N ASP A 5 -4.60 -2.61 -4.95
CA ASP A 5 -5.51 -1.48 -5.12
C ASP A 5 -4.93 -0.41 -6.09
N ASN A 6 -3.66 -0.54 -6.50
CA ASN A 6 -2.96 0.40 -7.38
C ASN A 6 -2.19 -0.36 -8.49
N PRO A 7 -2.83 -0.70 -9.63
CA PRO A 7 -2.24 -1.52 -10.69
C PRO A 7 -0.99 -0.92 -11.36
N LYS A 8 -0.74 0.38 -11.19
CA LYS A 8 0.43 1.10 -11.70
C LYS A 8 1.46 1.37 -10.60
N CYS A 9 1.46 0.59 -9.52
CA CYS A 9 2.37 0.77 -8.40
C CYS A 9 3.81 0.42 -8.79
N SER A 10 4.73 1.34 -8.56
CA SER A 10 6.17 1.08 -8.60
C SER A 10 6.76 0.94 -7.21
N GLN A 11 7.95 0.35 -7.11
CA GLN A 11 8.70 0.31 -5.85
C GLN A 11 8.98 1.72 -5.28
N GLU A 12 9.22 2.72 -6.15
CA GLU A 12 9.39 4.11 -5.71
C GLU A 12 8.11 4.66 -5.08
N ASN A 13 6.93 4.28 -5.57
CA ASN A 13 5.68 4.70 -4.96
C ASN A 13 5.55 4.17 -3.53
N LEU A 14 6.00 2.94 -3.24
CA LEU A 14 5.98 2.41 -1.88
C LEU A 14 6.93 3.16 -0.93
N VAL A 15 8.11 3.56 -1.42
CA VAL A 15 9.08 4.39 -0.66
C VAL A 15 8.43 5.70 -0.23
N THR A 16 7.81 6.41 -1.18
CA THR A 16 7.15 7.70 -0.92
C THR A 16 5.88 7.55 -0.10
N MET A 17 5.05 6.55 -0.38
CA MET A 17 3.74 6.37 0.28
C MET A 17 3.89 5.96 1.75
N PHE A 18 4.87 5.12 2.07
CA PHE A 18 5.06 4.59 3.43
C PHE A 18 6.19 5.32 4.20
N CYS A 19 6.74 6.39 3.63
CA CYS A 19 7.87 7.13 4.19
C CYS A 19 9.03 6.21 4.62
N GLN A 20 9.32 5.18 3.83
CA GLN A 20 10.34 4.16 4.12
C GLN A 20 11.59 4.35 3.28
N SER A 21 12.74 3.88 3.77
CA SER A 21 13.97 3.89 2.98
C SER A 21 13.89 2.94 1.78
N LYS A 22 14.60 3.26 0.69
CA LYS A 22 14.68 2.41 -0.51
C LYS A 22 15.16 0.99 -0.19
N GLY A 23 16.14 0.86 0.70
CA GLY A 23 16.68 -0.44 1.12
C GLY A 23 15.66 -1.29 1.90
N ASN A 24 14.87 -0.67 2.78
CA ASN A 24 13.83 -1.40 3.52
C ASN A 24 12.72 -1.90 2.59
N VAL A 25 12.21 -1.01 1.72
CA VAL A 25 11.20 -1.38 0.72
C VAL A 25 11.69 -2.49 -0.20
N ALA A 26 12.96 -2.42 -0.66
CA ALA A 26 13.55 -3.46 -1.50
C ALA A 26 13.57 -4.84 -0.79
N LYS A 27 13.92 -4.88 0.50
CA LYS A 27 13.90 -6.12 1.30
C LYS A 27 12.49 -6.69 1.45
N ILE A 28 11.50 -5.84 1.75
CA ILE A 28 10.10 -6.27 1.93
C ILE A 28 9.53 -6.81 0.61
N ILE A 29 9.74 -6.10 -0.50
CA ILE A 29 9.33 -6.54 -1.84
C ILE A 29 9.98 -7.88 -2.18
N LYS A 30 11.29 -8.03 -1.93
CA LYS A 30 12.00 -9.28 -2.21
C LYS A 30 11.36 -10.44 -1.44
N LYS A 31 11.05 -10.25 -0.16
CA LYS A 31 10.36 -11.26 0.65
C LYS A 31 8.98 -11.61 0.08
N PHE A 32 8.17 -10.61 -0.30
CA PHE A 32 6.83 -10.87 -0.84
C PHE A 32 6.87 -11.55 -2.22
N GLU A 33 7.91 -11.28 -3.01
CA GLU A 33 8.16 -11.97 -4.28
C GLU A 33 8.59 -13.41 -4.03
N ASP A 34 9.53 -13.65 -3.11
CA ASP A 34 10.00 -15.00 -2.74
C ASP A 34 8.86 -15.86 -2.14
N ASP A 35 7.97 -15.24 -1.37
CA ASP A 35 6.77 -15.88 -0.82
C ASP A 35 5.63 -16.02 -1.85
N GLY A 36 5.81 -15.50 -3.08
CA GLY A 36 4.89 -15.67 -4.21
C GLY A 36 3.63 -14.78 -4.16
N TYR A 37 3.65 -13.67 -3.41
CA TYR A 37 2.52 -12.73 -3.31
C TYR A 37 2.57 -11.62 -4.37
N ILE A 38 3.76 -11.27 -4.86
CA ILE A 38 3.92 -10.23 -5.88
C ILE A 38 4.86 -10.69 -6.99
N LYS A 39 4.74 -10.02 -8.14
CA LYS A 39 5.71 -10.07 -9.23
C LYS A 39 6.34 -8.69 -9.42
N ARG A 40 7.61 -8.69 -9.81
CA ARG A 40 8.37 -7.49 -10.11
C ARG A 40 8.77 -7.50 -11.59
N GLU A 41 8.40 -6.46 -12.30
CA GLU A 41 8.72 -6.32 -13.72
C GLU A 41 9.48 -5.01 -13.95
N ILE A 42 10.51 -5.05 -14.80
CA ILE A 42 11.21 -3.84 -15.23
C ILE A 42 10.25 -3.02 -16.08
N ASN A 43 10.08 -1.75 -15.75
CA ASN A 43 9.25 -0.86 -16.54
C ASN A 43 9.84 -0.70 -17.96
N PRO A 44 9.10 -1.02 -19.03
CA PRO A 44 9.63 -0.99 -20.38
C PRO A 44 9.97 0.42 -20.88
N GLN A 45 9.29 1.46 -20.37
CA GLN A 45 9.57 2.86 -20.67
C GLN A 45 10.68 3.45 -19.80
N ASN A 46 10.99 2.84 -18.65
CA ASN A 46 12.07 3.28 -17.78
C ASN A 46 12.71 2.10 -17.03
N ARG A 47 13.81 1.58 -17.57
CA ARG A 47 14.51 0.42 -17.02
C ARG A 47 15.05 0.59 -15.60
N ARG A 48 15.08 1.82 -15.06
CA ARG A 48 15.47 2.08 -13.67
C ARG A 48 14.31 1.87 -12.68
N LYS A 49 13.08 1.65 -13.16
CA LYS A 49 11.89 1.48 -12.33
C LYS A 49 11.38 0.04 -12.37
N TYR A 50 10.98 -0.46 -11.21
CA TYR A 50 10.31 -1.74 -11.06
C TYR A 50 8.83 -1.52 -10.80
N MET A 51 8.00 -2.11 -11.65
CA MET A 51 6.54 -2.20 -11.49
C MET A 51 6.21 -3.43 -10.65
N LEU A 52 5.20 -3.30 -9.79
CA LEU A 52 4.77 -4.33 -8.88
C LEU A 52 3.34 -4.73 -9.21
N THR A 53 3.09 -6.03 -9.32
CA THR A 53 1.76 -6.61 -9.52
C THR A 53 1.52 -7.70 -8.49
N THR A 54 0.28 -7.90 -8.07
CA THR A 54 -0.09 -9.02 -7.20
C THR A 54 -0.24 -10.30 -8.01
N THR A 55 0.09 -11.43 -7.39
CA THR A 55 -0.23 -12.75 -7.92
C THR A 55 -1.65 -13.16 -7.54
N ASP A 56 -2.16 -14.23 -8.15
CA ASP A 56 -3.45 -14.82 -7.77
C ASP A 56 -3.46 -15.23 -6.29
N LYS A 57 -2.35 -15.80 -5.80
CA LYS A 57 -2.15 -16.12 -4.38
C LYS A 57 -2.39 -14.91 -3.47
N ALA A 58 -1.92 -13.72 -3.84
CA ALA A 58 -2.17 -12.51 -3.06
C ALA A 58 -3.61 -12.02 -3.23
N ASN A 59 -4.15 -12.05 -4.45
CA ASN A 59 -5.52 -11.62 -4.75
C ASN A 59 -6.55 -12.40 -3.93
N ASP A 60 -6.37 -13.71 -3.78
CA ASP A 60 -7.23 -14.58 -2.98
C ASP A 60 -7.21 -14.25 -1.48
N LEU A 61 -6.13 -13.63 -0.99
CA LEU A 61 -5.99 -13.22 0.41
C LEU A 61 -6.53 -11.82 0.68
N VAL A 62 -6.65 -10.96 -0.34
CA VAL A 62 -7.11 -9.57 -0.16
C VAL A 62 -8.47 -9.50 0.56
N PRO A 63 -9.50 -10.31 0.21
CA PRO A 63 -10.77 -10.29 0.92
C PRO A 63 -10.62 -10.62 2.41
N LYS A 64 -9.77 -11.60 2.75
CA LYS A 64 -9.51 -12.01 4.13
C LYS A 64 -8.82 -10.89 4.92
N PHE A 65 -7.81 -10.23 4.35
CA PHE A 65 -7.17 -9.08 5.01
C PHE A 65 -8.13 -7.91 5.24
N ARG A 66 -9.01 -7.63 4.27
CA ARG A 66 -10.03 -6.60 4.42
C ARG A 66 -11.03 -6.94 5.52
N GLN A 67 -11.42 -8.21 5.63
CA GLN A 67 -12.30 -8.66 6.71
C GLN A 67 -11.63 -8.48 8.07
N ILE A 68 -10.40 -8.95 8.24
CA ILE A 68 -9.63 -8.77 9.49
C ILE A 68 -9.51 -7.29 9.86
N SER A 69 -9.20 -6.42 8.90
CA SER A 69 -9.13 -4.97 9.13
C SER A 69 -10.48 -4.39 9.57
N LYS A 70 -11.58 -4.84 8.95
CA LYS A 70 -12.93 -4.38 9.29
C LYS A 70 -13.37 -4.87 10.68
N ASP A 71 -13.01 -6.10 11.03
CA ASP A 71 -13.31 -6.66 12.35
C ASP A 71 -12.53 -5.92 13.43
N TRP A 72 -11.24 -5.67 13.21
CA TRP A 72 -10.43 -4.85 14.11
C TRP A 72 -11.00 -3.43 14.26
N GLU A 73 -11.41 -2.78 13.17
CA GLU A 73 -12.05 -1.45 13.22
C GLU A 73 -13.27 -1.48 14.16
N ARG A 74 -14.13 -2.50 14.05
CA ARG A 74 -15.30 -2.66 14.91
C ARG A 74 -14.92 -2.87 16.38
N GLU A 75 -13.90 -3.68 16.64
CA GLU A 75 -13.41 -3.95 18.01
C GLU A 75 -12.88 -2.69 18.69
N VAL A 76 -12.25 -1.77 17.94
CA VAL A 76 -11.80 -0.47 18.48
C VAL A 76 -12.88 0.60 18.46
N GLY A 77 -14.12 0.25 18.10
CA GLY A 77 -15.27 1.15 18.10
C GLY A 77 -15.44 2.01 16.85
N LEU A 78 -14.73 1.72 15.76
CA LEU A 78 -14.95 2.33 14.44
C LEU A 78 -15.89 1.47 13.61
N THR A 79 -17.13 1.92 13.49
CA THR A 79 -18.20 1.17 12.82
C THR A 79 -18.40 1.63 11.37
N ASP A 80 -19.39 1.05 10.70
CA ASP A 80 -19.81 1.48 9.36
C ASP A 80 -20.56 2.83 9.40
N GLU A 81 -21.02 3.28 10.59
CA GLU A 81 -21.73 4.56 10.78
C GLU A 81 -20.77 5.77 10.86
N ASP A 82 -19.51 5.56 11.21
CA ASP A 82 -18.47 6.59 11.39
C ASP A 82 -17.90 7.14 10.07
N HIS A 83 -18.70 7.15 9.01
CA HIS A 83 -18.26 7.52 7.66
C HIS A 83 -17.63 8.93 7.61
N GLU A 84 -18.26 9.92 8.23
CA GLU A 84 -17.74 11.30 8.18
C GLU A 84 -16.44 11.46 8.99
N LEU A 85 -16.32 10.75 10.12
CA LEU A 85 -15.08 10.70 10.89
C LEU A 85 -13.94 10.06 10.07
N LYS A 86 -14.20 8.90 9.45
CA LYS A 86 -13.22 8.21 8.60
C LYS A 86 -12.79 9.09 7.42
N LYS A 87 -13.73 9.79 6.79
CA LYS A 87 -13.46 10.74 5.72
C LYS A 87 -12.59 11.90 6.22
N ARG A 88 -12.91 12.49 7.37
CA ARG A 88 -12.13 13.60 7.94
C ARG A 88 -10.71 13.17 8.33
N LEU A 89 -10.55 12.00 8.94
CA LEU A 89 -9.25 11.41 9.24
C LEU A 89 -8.41 11.21 7.98
N ARG A 90 -9.03 10.75 6.89
CA ARG A 90 -8.36 10.59 5.59
C ARG A 90 -7.89 11.92 5.03
N GLU A 91 -8.71 12.96 5.05
CA GLU A 91 -8.33 14.31 4.61
C GLU A 91 -7.14 14.85 5.41
N ILE A 92 -7.19 14.74 6.74
CA ILE A 92 -6.11 15.16 7.63
C ILE A 92 -4.81 14.41 7.29
N ALA A 93 -4.87 13.09 7.13
CA ALA A 93 -3.71 12.27 6.79
C ALA A 93 -3.10 12.66 5.42
N ILE A 94 -3.93 12.88 4.39
CA ILE A 94 -3.47 13.30 3.07
C ILE A 94 -2.80 14.68 3.13
N ASN A 95 -3.42 15.64 3.81
CA ASN A 95 -2.86 16.98 3.95
C ASN A 95 -1.53 16.95 4.70
N GLY A 96 -1.43 16.16 5.79
CA GLY A 96 -0.18 15.97 6.52
C GLY A 96 0.94 15.34 5.67
N MET A 97 0.60 14.38 4.80
CA MET A 97 1.56 13.77 3.87
C MET A 97 2.03 14.75 2.78
N ASN A 98 1.23 15.74 2.40
CA ASN A 98 1.62 16.72 1.39
C ASN A 98 2.57 17.78 1.99
N LEU A 99 2.29 18.25 3.21
CA LEU A 99 3.16 19.20 3.91
C LEU A 99 4.58 18.67 4.12
N THR A 100 4.73 17.36 4.37
CA THR A 100 6.04 16.72 4.54
C THR A 100 6.80 16.52 3.22
N LYS A 101 6.13 16.61 2.06
CA LYS A 101 6.78 16.58 0.74
C LYS A 101 7.20 17.96 0.27
N GLU A 102 6.55 19.02 0.72
CA GLU A 102 6.87 20.41 0.36
C GLU A 102 8.00 21.02 1.23
N GLY A 103 8.26 20.44 2.40
CA GLY A 103 9.32 20.87 3.32
C GLY A 103 10.69 20.20 3.14
N VAL A 104 10.94 19.53 2.02
CA VAL A 104 12.21 18.87 1.66
C VAL A 104 12.70 19.35 0.31
#